data_AF-A0A939YTY4-F1
#
_entry.id   AF-A0A939YTY4-F1
#
_cell.length_a   1.000
_cell.length_b   1.000
_cell.length_c   1.000
_cell.angle_alpha   90.00
_cell.angle_beta   90.00
_cell.angle_gamma   90.00
#
_symmetry.space_group_name_H-M   'P 1'
#
loop_
_entity.id
_entity.type
_entity.pdbx_description
1 polymer ?
#
loop_
_entity_poly.entity_id
_entity_poly.type
_entity_poly.pdbx_seq_one_letter_code
_entity_poly.pdbx_strand_id
1 'polypeptide(L)'
;SALLERICCEGDVRAYVQNMVPLHMRPNVAAYARPSVRSTNHMFDEAASPLDLIWFGEADRPEFAGKDEFHGDTAFLMERLQIYKDTMAEPCVTGKDLIEAGLAPGETFSELLAFAHKLQLAGIEKESALKQTLAYARKLRKQASAKV
;
A
#
# COMPACT_ATOMS: atom_id res chain seq x y z
N SER A 1 1.27 10.68 -19.88
CA SER A 1 2.03 11.94 -19.70
C SER A 1 2.62 12.28 -21.05
N ALA A 2 2.28 13.45 -21.61
CA ALA A 2 2.64 13.80 -22.99
C ALA A 2 4.16 13.82 -23.25
N LEU A 3 4.98 14.11 -22.23
CA LEU A 3 6.44 14.01 -22.34
C LEU A 3 6.90 12.54 -22.36
N LEU A 4 6.42 11.72 -21.43
CA LEU A 4 6.79 10.30 -21.36
C LEU A 4 6.41 9.54 -22.63
N GLU A 5 5.24 9.85 -23.20
CA GLU A 5 4.78 9.32 -24.50
C GLU A 5 5.71 9.66 -25.67
N ARG A 6 6.48 10.77 -25.57
CA ARG A 6 7.42 11.19 -26.60
C ARG A 6 8.80 10.55 -26.47
N ILE A 7 9.24 10.26 -25.25
CA ILE A 7 10.61 9.77 -24.98
C ILE A 7 10.68 8.26 -24.74
N CYS A 8 9.55 7.61 -24.44
CA CYS A 8 9.49 6.17 -24.20
C CYS A 8 8.19 5.59 -24.78
N CYS A 9 8.32 4.62 -25.68
CA CYS A 9 7.18 3.95 -26.29
C CYS A 9 6.66 2.77 -25.43
N GLU A 10 7.49 2.25 -24.54
CA GLU A 10 7.17 1.11 -23.69
C GLU A 10 6.11 1.51 -22.64
N GLY A 11 4.99 0.78 -22.62
CA GLY A 11 3.88 1.06 -21.71
C GLY A 11 4.26 0.84 -20.24
N ASP A 12 4.95 -0.26 -19.97
CA ASP A 12 5.28 -0.69 -18.61
C ASP A 12 6.29 0.26 -17.95
N VAL A 13 7.32 0.70 -18.69
CA VAL A 13 8.29 1.71 -18.22
C VAL A 13 7.58 3.02 -17.88
N ARG A 14 6.62 3.46 -18.70
CA ARG A 14 5.84 4.67 -18.41
C ARG A 14 5.00 4.51 -17.15
N ALA A 15 4.29 3.39 -17.00
CA ALA A 15 3.49 3.11 -15.81
C ALA A 15 4.35 3.07 -14.54
N TYR A 16 5.52 2.42 -14.62
CA TYR A 16 6.50 2.38 -13.54
C TYR A 16 6.95 3.79 -13.15
N VAL A 17 7.42 4.60 -14.10
CA VAL A 17 7.87 5.98 -13.81
C VAL A 17 6.72 6.84 -13.25
N GLN A 18 5.52 6.73 -13.80
CA GLN A 18 4.34 7.46 -13.32
C GLN A 18 3.95 7.07 -11.90
N ASN A 19 4.18 5.82 -11.49
CA ASN A 19 3.94 5.37 -10.13
C ASN A 19 5.07 5.79 -9.17
N MET A 20 6.33 5.59 -9.56
CA MET A 20 7.48 5.72 -8.66
C MET A 20 7.90 7.16 -8.41
N VAL A 21 7.83 8.03 -9.43
CA VAL A 21 8.29 9.43 -9.30
C VAL A 21 7.50 10.21 -8.25
N PRO A 22 6.16 10.14 -8.15
CA PRO A 22 5.45 10.82 -7.07
C PRO A 22 5.81 10.31 -5.65
N LEU A 23 6.35 9.09 -5.54
CA LEU A 23 6.61 8.42 -4.27
C LEU A 23 8.05 8.58 -3.77
N HIS A 24 9.00 8.96 -4.63
CA HIS A 24 10.46 8.89 -4.38
C HIS A 24 10.95 9.48 -3.05
N MET A 25 10.33 10.56 -2.55
CA MET A 25 10.75 11.20 -1.29
C MET A 25 10.15 10.59 -0.03
N ARG A 26 9.12 9.76 -0.15
CA ARG A 26 8.43 9.16 1.01
C ARG A 26 9.37 8.30 1.88
N PRO A 27 10.32 7.51 1.35
CA PRO A 27 11.28 6.78 2.17
C PRO A 27 12.13 7.70 3.05
N ASN A 28 12.61 8.82 2.53
CA ASN A 28 13.41 9.78 3.31
C ASN A 28 12.60 10.37 4.47
N VAL A 29 11.34 10.75 4.18
CA VAL A 29 10.40 11.21 5.21
C VAL A 29 10.14 10.12 6.24
N ALA A 30 9.97 8.86 5.83
CA ALA A 30 9.73 7.74 6.73
C ALA A 30 10.96 7.39 7.58
N ALA A 31 12.16 7.44 7.01
CA ALA A 31 13.42 7.20 7.73
C ALA A 31 13.61 8.22 8.86
N TYR A 32 13.27 9.49 8.59
CA TYR A 32 13.33 10.56 9.58
C TYR A 32 12.20 10.47 10.62
N ALA A 33 10.94 10.37 10.18
CA ALA A 33 9.77 10.44 11.05
C ALA A 33 9.47 9.14 11.82
N ARG A 34 10.10 8.01 11.45
CA ARG A 34 9.94 6.69 12.09
C ARG A 34 8.46 6.28 12.28
N PRO A 35 7.62 6.29 11.24
CA PRO A 35 6.18 6.05 11.39
C PRO A 35 5.89 4.56 11.70
N SER A 36 4.62 4.26 12.02
CA SER A 36 4.16 2.90 12.35
C SER A 36 4.31 1.92 11.18
N VAL A 37 4.42 0.62 11.48
CA VAL A 37 4.54 -0.48 10.48
C VAL A 37 3.47 -0.39 9.40
N ARG A 38 2.21 -0.18 9.83
CA ARG A 38 1.08 0.05 8.92
C ARG A 38 1.35 1.15 7.90
N SER A 39 1.94 2.27 8.34
CA SER A 39 2.20 3.41 7.47
C SER A 39 3.32 3.13 6.45
N THR A 40 4.37 2.40 6.82
CA THR A 40 5.40 2.00 5.83
C THR A 40 4.90 0.91 4.92
N ASN A 41 4.10 -0.03 5.41
CA ASN A 41 3.49 -1.07 4.58
C ASN A 41 2.63 -0.43 3.48
N HIS A 42 1.80 0.57 3.84
CA HIS A 42 1.03 1.32 2.85
C HIS A 42 1.92 2.08 1.85
N MET A 43 3.03 2.67 2.31
CA MET A 43 3.99 3.33 1.42
C MET A 43 4.61 2.36 0.40
N PHE A 44 4.99 1.16 0.84
CA PHE A 44 5.54 0.13 -0.04
C PHE A 44 4.49 -0.45 -0.98
N ASP A 45 3.26 -0.67 -0.49
CA ASP A 45 2.16 -1.21 -1.28
C ASP A 45 1.73 -0.31 -2.45
N GLU A 46 1.86 1.00 -2.27
CA GLU A 46 1.60 1.96 -3.34
C GLU A 46 2.68 1.94 -4.45
N ALA A 47 3.86 1.40 -4.17
CA ALA A 47 5.00 1.42 -5.07
C ALA A 47 5.02 0.22 -6.01
N ALA A 48 5.24 0.46 -7.30
CA ALA A 48 5.39 -0.59 -8.31
C ALA A 48 6.60 -1.49 -8.01
N SER A 49 7.63 -0.94 -7.36
CA SER A 49 8.78 -1.69 -6.83
C SER A 49 9.18 -1.12 -5.46
N PRO A 50 8.79 -1.77 -4.36
CA PRO A 50 9.15 -1.32 -3.01
C PRO A 50 10.65 -1.18 -2.75
N LEU A 51 11.47 -2.06 -3.37
CA LEU A 51 12.93 -2.01 -3.23
C LEU A 51 13.51 -0.81 -3.98
N ASP A 52 13.10 -0.60 -5.24
CA ASP A 52 13.61 0.53 -6.02
C ASP A 52 13.19 1.86 -5.41
N LEU A 53 12.03 1.90 -4.73
CA LEU A 53 11.58 3.09 -4.03
C LEU A 53 12.61 3.54 -2.98
N ILE A 54 13.20 2.59 -2.23
CA ILE A 54 14.26 2.89 -1.25
C ILE A 54 15.46 3.52 -1.96
N TRP A 55 15.89 2.94 -3.09
CA TRP A 55 17.04 3.46 -3.83
C TRP A 55 16.77 4.82 -4.49
N PHE A 56 15.53 5.07 -4.90
CA PHE A 56 15.12 6.39 -5.38
C PHE A 56 15.18 7.42 -4.26
N GLY A 57 14.71 7.08 -3.06
CA GLY A 57 14.87 7.93 -1.89
C GLY A 57 16.33 8.22 -1.57
N GLU A 58 17.20 7.20 -1.60
CA GLU A 58 18.64 7.38 -1.36
C GLU A 58 19.30 8.27 -2.42
N ALA A 59 18.91 8.12 -3.69
CA ALA A 59 19.42 8.95 -4.78
C ALA A 59 18.98 10.41 -4.67
N ASP A 60 17.76 10.65 -4.17
CA ASP A 60 17.19 11.99 -3.95
C ASP A 60 17.36 12.48 -2.50
N ARG A 61 18.31 11.91 -1.75
CA ARG A 61 18.49 12.26 -0.35
C ARG A 61 18.83 13.74 -0.19
N PRO A 62 18.09 14.49 0.64
CA PRO A 62 18.45 15.87 0.93
C PRO A 62 19.70 15.88 1.81
N GLU A 63 20.49 16.96 1.73
CA GLU A 63 21.58 17.19 2.69
C GLU A 63 21.03 17.64 4.05
N PHE A 64 19.89 18.33 4.04
CA PHE A 64 19.26 18.91 5.23
C PHE A 64 17.75 18.69 5.25
N ALA A 65 17.21 18.48 6.44
CA ALA A 65 15.78 18.54 6.72
C ALA A 65 15.50 19.77 7.59
N GLY A 66 15.17 20.90 6.95
CA GLY A 66 15.03 22.18 7.65
C GLY A 66 16.40 22.73 8.06
N LYS A 67 16.70 22.75 9.37
CA LYS A 67 18.00 23.21 9.90
C LYS A 67 18.92 22.05 10.32
N ASP A 68 18.40 20.83 10.32
CA ASP A 68 19.12 19.65 10.80
C ASP A 68 19.74 18.92 9.61
N GLU A 69 20.97 18.41 9.79
CA GLU A 69 21.59 17.50 8.83
C GLU A 69 20.71 16.26 8.65
N PHE A 70 20.48 15.89 7.40
CA PHE A 70 19.70 14.71 7.09
C PHE A 70 20.60 13.48 7.06
N HIS A 71 20.37 12.57 7.98
CA HIS A 71 20.95 11.23 7.97
C HIS A 71 19.83 10.25 7.65
N GLY A 72 19.70 9.91 6.36
CA GLY A 72 18.84 8.82 5.92
C GLY A 72 19.19 7.52 6.64
N ASP A 73 18.25 6.59 6.69
CA ASP A 73 18.46 5.30 7.35
C ASP A 73 17.96 4.17 6.47
N THR A 74 18.82 3.77 5.53
CA THR A 74 18.55 2.67 4.61
C THR A 74 18.36 1.35 5.37
N ALA A 75 19.04 1.13 6.50
CA ALA A 75 18.90 -0.08 7.28
C ALA A 75 17.49 -0.22 7.86
N PHE A 76 16.95 0.85 8.46
CA PHE A 76 15.56 0.92 8.88
C PHE A 76 14.60 0.66 7.71
N LEU A 77 14.82 1.27 6.54
CA LEU A 77 13.95 1.07 5.39
C LEU A 77 13.97 -0.38 4.88
N MET A 78 15.14 -1.03 4.88
CA MET A 78 15.28 -2.43 4.50
C MET A 78 14.60 -3.38 5.49
N GLU A 79 14.71 -3.12 6.80
CA GLU A 79 13.97 -3.85 7.83
C GLU A 79 12.45 -3.74 7.59
N ARG A 80 11.96 -2.52 7.33
CA ARG A 80 10.53 -2.28 7.08
C ARG A 80 10.05 -2.90 5.79
N LEU A 81 10.88 -2.94 4.76
CA LEU A 81 10.58 -3.67 3.53
C LEU A 81 10.47 -5.18 3.80
N GLN A 82 11.32 -5.75 4.65
CA GLN A 82 11.20 -7.16 5.01
C GLN A 82 9.88 -7.43 5.75
N ILE A 83 9.52 -6.59 6.71
CA ILE A 83 8.23 -6.69 7.42
C ILE A 83 7.05 -6.61 6.44
N TYR A 84 7.10 -5.70 5.45
CA TYR A 84 6.08 -5.62 4.41
C TYR A 84 5.99 -6.92 3.60
N LYS A 85 7.13 -7.48 3.17
CA LYS A 85 7.18 -8.75 2.42
C LYS A 85 6.57 -9.90 3.23
N ASP A 86 6.93 -10.00 4.50
CA ASP A 86 6.41 -11.03 5.39
C ASP A 86 4.89 -10.86 5.57
N THR A 87 4.42 -9.63 5.78
CA THR A 87 2.99 -9.29 5.88
C THR A 87 2.22 -9.68 4.61
N MET A 88 2.80 -9.47 3.44
CA MET A 88 2.19 -9.80 2.14
C MET A 88 2.25 -11.30 1.80
N ALA A 89 3.15 -12.05 2.44
CA ALA A 89 3.23 -13.51 2.30
C ALA A 89 2.18 -14.23 3.16
N GLU A 90 1.66 -13.58 4.21
CA GLU A 90 0.62 -14.15 5.06
C GLU A 90 -0.71 -14.36 4.30
N PRO A 91 -1.50 -15.39 4.65
CA PRO A 91 -2.81 -15.61 4.06
C PRO A 91 -3.72 -14.39 4.19
N CYS A 92 -4.36 -14.00 3.09
CA CYS A 92 -5.29 -12.87 3.07
C CYS A 92 -6.73 -13.29 2.78
N VAL A 93 -7.67 -12.36 2.99
CA VAL A 93 -9.07 -12.57 2.63
C VAL A 93 -9.24 -12.47 1.13
N THR A 94 -9.85 -13.50 0.55
CA THR A 94 -10.09 -13.63 -0.88
C THR A 94 -11.59 -13.57 -1.19
N GLY A 95 -11.93 -13.44 -2.48
CA GLY A 95 -13.33 -13.52 -2.92
C GLY A 95 -14.00 -14.85 -2.55
N LYS A 96 -13.23 -15.95 -2.53
CA LYS A 96 -13.73 -17.26 -2.11
C LYS A 96 -14.15 -17.26 -0.64
N ASP A 97 -13.35 -16.66 0.24
CA ASP A 97 -13.69 -16.56 1.67
C ASP A 97 -14.99 -15.76 1.87
N LEU A 98 -15.23 -14.71 1.05
CA LEU A 98 -16.48 -13.95 1.10
C LEU A 98 -17.69 -14.77 0.65
N ILE A 99 -17.53 -15.58 -0.41
CA ILE A 99 -18.59 -16.46 -0.92
C ILE A 99 -18.92 -17.55 0.10
N GLU A 100 -17.90 -18.19 0.67
CA GLU A 100 -18.06 -19.20 1.73
C GLU A 100 -18.73 -18.63 2.98
N ALA A 101 -18.50 -17.35 3.27
CA ALA A 101 -19.20 -16.60 4.32
C ALA A 101 -20.63 -16.16 3.95
N GLY A 102 -21.14 -16.54 2.78
CA GLY A 102 -22.52 -16.31 2.35
C GLY A 102 -22.77 -14.98 1.63
N LEU A 103 -21.73 -14.31 1.13
CA LEU A 103 -21.90 -13.12 0.29
C LEU A 103 -22.07 -13.54 -1.17
N ALA A 104 -23.12 -13.02 -1.82
CA ALA A 104 -23.27 -13.14 -3.26
C ALA A 104 -22.29 -12.19 -3.98
N PRO A 105 -21.55 -12.67 -5.01
CA PRO A 105 -20.68 -11.83 -5.84
C PRO A 105 -21.43 -10.62 -6.42
N GLY A 106 -20.79 -9.46 -6.43
CA GLY A 106 -21.38 -8.23 -6.97
C GLY A 106 -20.41 -7.05 -6.91
N GLU A 107 -20.91 -5.86 -7.27
CA GLU A 107 -20.11 -4.63 -7.43
C GLU A 107 -19.35 -4.22 -6.16
N THR A 108 -19.84 -4.62 -4.98
CA THR A 108 -19.20 -4.29 -3.69
C THR A 108 -17.99 -5.14 -3.36
N PHE A 109 -17.75 -6.26 -4.07
CA PHE A 109 -16.63 -7.16 -3.76
C PHE A 109 -15.28 -6.46 -3.88
N SER A 110 -15.07 -5.63 -4.90
CA SER A 110 -13.82 -4.88 -5.06
C SER A 110 -13.56 -3.98 -3.85
N GLU A 111 -14.60 -3.32 -3.32
CA GLU A 111 -14.48 -2.47 -2.13
C GLU A 111 -14.17 -3.30 -0.88
N LEU A 112 -14.82 -4.45 -0.72
CA LEU A 112 -14.58 -5.35 0.42
C LEU A 112 -13.17 -5.94 0.41
N LEU A 113 -12.68 -6.35 -0.76
CA LEU A 113 -11.32 -6.86 -0.91
C LEU A 113 -10.28 -5.76 -0.70
N ALA A 114 -10.53 -4.54 -1.19
CA ALA A 114 -9.67 -3.39 -0.89
C ALA A 114 -9.65 -3.05 0.61
N PHE A 115 -10.78 -3.19 1.30
CA PHE A 115 -10.84 -3.03 2.76
C PHE A 115 -10.05 -4.13 3.48
N ALA A 116 -10.20 -5.39 3.06
CA ALA A 116 -9.47 -6.49 3.65
C ALA A 116 -7.95 -6.38 3.42
N HIS A 117 -7.53 -5.92 2.24
CA HIS A 117 -6.12 -5.62 1.94
C HIS A 117 -5.55 -4.56 2.90
N LYS A 118 -6.31 -3.51 3.22
CA LYS A 118 -5.91 -2.52 4.24
C LYS A 118 -5.74 -3.13 5.63
N LEU A 119 -6.53 -4.15 5.98
CA LEU A 119 -6.39 -4.88 7.23
C LEU A 119 -5.12 -5.76 7.22
N GLN A 120 -4.82 -6.40 6.09
CA GLN A 120 -3.57 -7.15 5.92
C GLN A 120 -2.35 -6.24 6.09
N LEU A 121 -2.31 -5.08 5.43
CA LEU A 121 -1.22 -4.10 5.59
C LEU A 121 -1.07 -3.60 7.04
N ALA A 122 -2.14 -3.65 7.83
CA ALA A 122 -2.13 -3.33 9.26
C ALA A 122 -1.70 -4.50 10.16
N GLY A 123 -1.37 -5.66 9.60
CA GLY A 123 -0.96 -6.87 10.33
C GLY A 123 -2.13 -7.62 10.98
N ILE A 124 -3.36 -7.42 10.51
CA ILE A 124 -4.52 -8.13 11.03
C ILE A 124 -4.59 -9.53 10.41
N GLU A 125 -4.58 -10.55 11.27
CA GLU A 125 -4.68 -11.96 10.90
C GLU A 125 -5.99 -12.28 10.14
N LYS A 126 -5.91 -13.24 9.20
CA LYS A 126 -6.94 -13.49 8.19
C LYS A 126 -8.33 -13.68 8.78
N GLU A 127 -8.49 -14.47 9.85
CA GLU A 127 -9.81 -14.71 10.44
C GLU A 127 -10.42 -13.44 11.03
N SER A 128 -9.61 -12.63 11.73
CA SER A 128 -10.02 -11.33 12.25
C SER A 128 -10.35 -10.35 11.12
N ALA A 129 -9.53 -10.33 10.06
CA ALA A 129 -9.77 -9.51 8.88
C ALA A 129 -11.08 -9.88 8.16
N LEU A 130 -11.39 -11.17 8.05
CA LEU A 130 -12.65 -11.66 7.49
C LEU A 130 -13.84 -11.18 8.32
N LYS A 131 -13.81 -11.35 9.66
CA LYS A 131 -14.88 -10.88 10.56
C LYS A 131 -15.14 -9.38 10.40
N GLN A 132 -14.09 -8.57 10.35
CA GLN A 132 -14.18 -7.12 10.15
C GLN A 132 -14.73 -6.76 8.77
N THR A 133 -14.31 -7.47 7.72
CA THR A 133 -14.79 -7.27 6.34
C THR A 133 -16.29 -7.59 6.22
N LEU A 134 -16.76 -8.66 6.87
CA LEU A 134 -18.19 -9.00 6.89
C LEU A 134 -19.02 -7.96 7.67
N ALA A 135 -18.49 -7.43 8.77
CA ALA A 135 -19.12 -6.33 9.50
C ALA A 135 -19.21 -5.06 8.63
N TYR A 136 -18.14 -4.75 7.87
CA TYR A 136 -18.14 -3.64 6.92
C TYR A 136 -19.17 -3.84 5.79
N ALA A 137 -19.28 -5.05 5.24
CA ALA A 137 -20.30 -5.38 4.23
C ALA A 137 -21.73 -5.15 4.73
N ARG A 138 -22.04 -5.52 5.98
CA ARG A 138 -23.36 -5.25 6.59
C ARG A 138 -23.63 -3.76 6.71
N LYS A 139 -22.62 -2.96 7.07
CA LYS A 139 -22.72 -1.49 7.15
C LYS A 139 -23.03 -0.87 5.79
N LEU A 140 -22.35 -1.29 4.72
CA LEU A 140 -22.59 -0.82 3.35
C LEU A 140 -24.02 -1.10 2.89
N ARG A 141 -24.53 -2.32 3.14
CA ARG A 141 -25.92 -2.68 2.80
C ARG A 141 -26.94 -1.79 3.50
N LYS A 142 -26.75 -1.53 4.81
CA LYS A 142 -27.64 -0.65 5.58
C LYS A 142 -27.63 0.79 5.04
N GLN A 143 -26.47 1.29 4.61
CA GLN A 143 -26.35 2.63 4.03
C GLN A 143 -27.00 2.74 2.66
N ALA A 144 -26.91 1.70 1.83
CA ALA A 144 -27.58 1.64 0.54
C ALA A 144 -29.11 1.63 0.70
N SER A 145 -29.64 0.84 1.63
CA SER A 145 -31.09 0.78 1.90
C SER A 145 -31.66 2.06 2.55
N ALA A 146 -30.83 2.89 3.19
CA ALA A 146 -31.27 4.15 3.80
C ALA A 146 -31.29 5.34 2.83
N LYS A 147 -30.79 5.15 1.59
CA LYS A 147 -30.78 6.17 0.53
C LYS A 147 -31.91 5.97 -0.50
N VAL A 148 -32.74 4.95 -0.31
CA VAL A 148 -33.94 4.64 -1.09
C VAL A 148 -35.16 5.05 -0.27
#